data_AF-A0A194R8U0-F1
#
_entry.id   AF-A0A194R8U0-F1
#
_cell.length_a   1.000
_cell.length_b   1.000
_cell.length_c   1.000
_cell.angle_alpha   90.00
_cell.angle_beta   90.00
_cell.angle_gamma   90.00
#
_symmetry.space_group_name_H-M   'P 1'
#
loop_
_entity.id
_entity.type
_entity.pdbx_description
1 polymer ?
#
loop_
_entity_poly.entity_id
_entity_poly.type
_entity_poly.pdbx_seq_one_letter_code
_entity_poly.pdbx_strand_id
1 'polypeptide(L)'
;MFVLSGAQARRMLGAAGAHVGGRLVDVGAGDGEVSRRFAHLYNDKFATEISSCMRKALKNKGYTLLDTESWCEGGEFECVCMLNLLDRCAAPRGMLRQARAALSPHGVLLLALVLPYKPYVEVTPDHKPTERLPITGVTFEEQVTSFVAFMQEMGFELRSWSRAPYLCEGDFAQAYYWLDDSVYVFKPIDIKT
;
A
#
# COMPACT_ATOMS: atom_id res chain seq x y z
N MET A 1 5.91 11.45 -5.66
CA MET A 1 5.73 11.12 -4.22
C MET A 1 6.94 10.33 -3.72
N PHE A 2 7.30 10.50 -2.45
CA PHE A 2 8.28 9.67 -1.75
C PHE A 2 7.59 9.00 -0.55
N VAL A 3 7.96 7.74 -0.25
CA VAL A 3 7.44 6.99 0.91
C VAL A 3 8.61 6.35 1.66
N LEU A 4 9.38 5.50 0.98
CA LEU A 4 10.58 4.86 1.52
C LEU A 4 11.74 4.91 0.53
N SER A 5 12.96 5.07 1.04
CA SER A 5 14.19 4.72 0.33
C SER A 5 14.36 3.19 0.27
N GLY A 6 15.17 2.71 -0.67
CA GLY A 6 15.48 1.28 -0.74
C GLY A 6 16.15 0.72 0.52
N ALA A 7 16.90 1.55 1.27
CA ALA A 7 17.49 1.15 2.55
C ALA A 7 16.43 1.02 3.66
N GLN A 8 15.48 1.95 3.74
CA GLN A 8 14.36 1.87 4.69
C GLN A 8 13.46 0.66 4.38
N ALA A 9 13.12 0.44 3.11
CA ALA A 9 12.34 -0.73 2.69
C ALA A 9 13.04 -2.04 3.08
N ARG A 10 14.34 -2.18 2.78
CA ARG A 10 15.13 -3.36 3.20
C ARG A 10 15.11 -3.56 4.71
N ARG A 11 15.28 -2.49 5.49
CA ARG A 11 15.27 -2.57 6.96
C ARG A 11 13.91 -3.04 7.49
N MET A 12 12.81 -2.47 6.98
CA MET A 12 11.46 -2.82 7.42
C MET A 12 11.06 -4.23 7.02
N LEU A 13 11.32 -4.62 5.77
CA LEU A 13 11.08 -5.98 5.26
C LEU A 13 11.93 -7.02 6.00
N GLY A 14 13.22 -6.70 6.24
CA GLY A 14 14.12 -7.55 7.01
C GLY A 14 13.68 -7.74 8.46
N ALA A 15 13.28 -6.65 9.15
CA ALA A 15 12.74 -6.73 10.50
C ALA A 15 11.44 -7.55 10.59
N ALA A 16 10.66 -7.58 9.51
CA ALA A 16 9.47 -8.42 9.42
C ALA A 16 9.77 -9.90 9.09
N GLY A 17 11.01 -10.23 8.76
CA GLY A 17 11.39 -11.54 8.23
C GLY A 17 10.66 -11.84 6.91
N ALA A 18 10.53 -10.84 6.04
CA ALA A 18 9.97 -11.00 4.71
C ALA A 18 10.92 -11.82 3.84
N HIS A 19 10.37 -12.74 3.04
CA HIS A 19 11.13 -13.37 1.97
C HIS A 19 11.35 -12.36 0.84
N VAL A 20 12.61 -12.20 0.43
CA VAL A 20 12.99 -11.48 -0.79
C VAL A 20 13.20 -12.49 -1.92
N GLY A 21 13.01 -12.05 -3.16
CA GLY A 21 12.82 -12.92 -4.33
C GLY A 21 11.35 -13.24 -4.56
N GLY A 22 11.06 -13.93 -5.67
CA GLY A 22 9.68 -14.23 -6.08
C GLY A 22 8.98 -13.02 -6.71
N ARG A 23 7.69 -12.88 -6.45
CA ARG A 23 6.74 -11.97 -7.10
C ARG A 23 6.32 -10.84 -6.16
N LEU A 24 6.48 -9.61 -6.62
CA LEU A 24 5.92 -8.41 -6.01
C LEU A 24 4.79 -7.86 -6.89
N VAL A 25 3.72 -7.38 -6.27
CA VAL A 25 2.72 -6.53 -6.95
C VAL A 25 2.56 -5.19 -6.24
N ASP A 26 2.64 -4.10 -7.00
CA ASP A 26 2.32 -2.75 -6.54
C ASP A 26 0.92 -2.34 -7.00
N VAL A 27 -0.02 -2.24 -6.06
CA VAL A 27 -1.43 -2.02 -6.36
C VAL A 27 -1.71 -0.52 -6.35
N GLY A 28 -2.20 0.01 -7.48
CA GLY A 28 -2.34 1.45 -7.67
C GLY A 28 -0.99 2.15 -7.67
N ALA A 29 -0.06 1.63 -8.48
CA ALA A 29 1.36 2.01 -8.45
C ALA A 29 1.65 3.44 -8.91
N GLY A 30 0.68 4.13 -9.53
CA GLY A 30 0.91 5.40 -10.20
C GLY A 30 2.00 5.26 -11.26
N ASP A 31 2.99 6.15 -11.24
CA ASP A 31 4.12 6.06 -12.16
C ASP A 31 5.16 4.98 -11.76
N GLY A 32 5.00 4.32 -10.61
CA GLY A 32 5.91 3.31 -10.08
C GLY A 32 7.20 3.85 -9.47
N GLU A 33 7.37 5.16 -9.27
CA GLU A 33 8.61 5.68 -8.68
C GLU A 33 8.83 5.16 -7.27
N VAL A 34 7.77 5.05 -6.46
CA VAL A 34 7.91 4.62 -5.06
C VAL A 34 8.42 3.18 -4.99
N SER A 35 7.70 2.23 -5.60
CA SER A 35 8.08 0.81 -5.55
C SER A 35 9.38 0.51 -6.28
N ARG A 36 9.75 1.25 -7.34
CA ARG A 36 11.02 1.05 -8.07
C ARG A 36 12.26 1.09 -7.17
N ARG A 37 12.19 1.77 -6.03
CA ARG A 37 13.30 1.89 -5.06
C ARG A 37 13.63 0.58 -4.34
N PHE A 38 12.73 -0.38 -4.33
CA PHE A 38 12.90 -1.67 -3.65
C PHE A 38 12.37 -2.88 -4.43
N ALA A 39 11.68 -2.68 -5.55
CA ALA A 39 11.16 -3.76 -6.39
C ALA A 39 12.26 -4.69 -6.94
N HIS A 40 13.53 -4.22 -7.01
CA HIS A 40 14.68 -5.06 -7.38
C HIS A 40 15.04 -6.13 -6.33
N LEU A 41 14.39 -6.13 -5.16
CA LEU A 41 14.47 -7.21 -4.19
C LEU A 41 13.66 -8.45 -4.62
N TYR A 42 12.84 -8.34 -5.66
CA TYR A 42 11.96 -9.38 -6.18
C TYR A 42 12.32 -9.71 -7.64
N ASN A 43 12.03 -10.93 -8.07
CA ASN A 43 12.35 -11.41 -9.42
C ASN A 43 11.34 -10.84 -10.42
N ASP A 44 10.05 -10.98 -10.10
CA ASP A 44 8.96 -10.56 -10.95
C ASP A 44 8.25 -9.35 -10.33
N LYS A 45 8.12 -8.29 -11.13
CA LYS A 45 7.57 -7.01 -10.70
C LYS A 45 6.25 -6.77 -11.43
N PHE A 46 5.16 -6.84 -10.69
CA PHE A 46 3.82 -6.59 -11.18
C PHE A 46 3.30 -5.26 -10.67
N ALA A 47 2.38 -4.65 -11.40
CA ALA A 47 1.69 -3.45 -10.94
C ALA A 47 0.26 -3.36 -11.50
N THR A 48 -0.63 -2.72 -10.77
CA THR A 48 -1.94 -2.27 -11.28
C THR A 48 -1.98 -0.75 -11.31
N GLU A 49 -2.62 -0.19 -12.35
CA GLU A 49 -2.80 1.26 -12.50
C GLU A 49 -3.88 1.53 -13.54
N ILE A 50 -4.73 2.54 -13.29
CA ILE A 50 -5.85 2.91 -14.18
C ILE A 50 -5.41 3.89 -15.28
N SER A 51 -4.47 4.79 -14.99
CA SER A 51 -4.05 5.83 -15.94
C SER A 51 -3.18 5.27 -17.07
N SER A 52 -3.59 5.48 -18.32
CA SER A 52 -2.86 4.98 -19.51
C SER A 52 -1.42 5.51 -19.60
N CYS A 53 -1.20 6.76 -19.20
CA CYS A 53 0.13 7.37 -19.17
C CYS A 53 1.01 6.71 -18.09
N MET A 54 0.47 6.49 -16.90
CA MET A 54 1.18 5.87 -15.78
C MET A 54 1.50 4.40 -16.06
N ARG A 55 0.55 3.66 -16.66
CA ARG A 55 0.77 2.31 -17.19
C ARG A 55 1.96 2.24 -18.17
N LYS A 56 2.12 3.23 -19.04
CA LYS A 56 3.29 3.33 -19.94
C LYS A 56 4.59 3.55 -19.16
N ALA A 57 4.57 4.43 -18.15
CA ALA A 57 5.72 4.67 -17.28
C ALA A 57 6.15 3.41 -16.52
N LEU A 58 5.20 2.64 -15.99
CA LEU A 58 5.44 1.35 -15.31
C LEU A 58 6.09 0.33 -16.23
N LYS A 59 5.58 0.16 -17.46
CA LYS A 59 6.19 -0.73 -18.47
C LYS A 59 7.64 -0.35 -18.77
N ASN A 60 7.92 0.95 -18.94
CA ASN A 60 9.29 1.44 -19.16
C ASN A 60 10.23 1.17 -17.96
N LYS A 61 9.67 1.02 -16.76
CA LYS A 61 10.40 0.67 -15.52
C LYS A 61 10.49 -0.85 -15.30
N GLY A 62 10.02 -1.65 -16.26
CA GLY A 62 10.11 -3.10 -16.25
C GLY A 62 9.08 -3.78 -15.33
N TYR A 63 7.89 -3.18 -15.17
CA TYR A 63 6.75 -3.81 -14.52
C TYR A 63 5.86 -4.51 -15.55
N THR A 64 5.39 -5.70 -15.19
CA THR A 64 4.30 -6.39 -15.86
C THR A 64 2.97 -5.85 -15.32
N LEU A 65 2.12 -5.32 -16.20
CA LEU A 65 0.83 -4.78 -15.77
C LEU A 65 -0.19 -5.90 -15.59
N LEU A 66 -0.85 -5.89 -14.44
CA LEU A 66 -2.03 -6.70 -14.16
C LEU A 66 -3.30 -5.86 -14.32
N ASP A 67 -4.42 -6.56 -14.46
CA ASP A 67 -5.74 -5.95 -14.49
C ASP A 67 -6.18 -5.52 -13.08
N THR A 68 -6.86 -4.38 -12.96
CA THR A 68 -7.24 -3.83 -11.66
C THR A 68 -8.31 -4.63 -10.93
N GLU A 69 -9.12 -5.41 -11.65
CA GLU A 69 -10.21 -6.20 -11.09
C GLU A 69 -9.75 -7.63 -10.74
N SER A 70 -8.86 -8.21 -11.53
CA SER A 70 -8.44 -9.62 -11.40
C SER A 70 -6.99 -9.84 -10.94
N TRP A 71 -6.23 -8.80 -10.57
CA TRP A 71 -4.83 -8.95 -10.15
C TRP A 71 -4.59 -9.97 -9.04
N CYS A 72 -5.58 -10.18 -8.16
CA CYS A 72 -5.48 -11.13 -7.04
C CYS A 72 -5.69 -12.59 -7.46
N GLU A 73 -6.29 -12.88 -8.63
CA GLU A 73 -6.59 -14.24 -9.09
C GLU A 73 -5.33 -15.05 -9.42
N GLY A 74 -4.25 -14.38 -9.82
CA GLY A 74 -2.95 -15.01 -10.10
C GLY A 74 -2.06 -15.25 -8.88
N GLY A 75 -2.53 -14.84 -7.68
CA GLY A 75 -2.01 -15.11 -6.34
C GLY A 75 -0.49 -15.23 -6.11
N GLU A 76 -0.15 -15.78 -4.94
CA GLU A 76 1.21 -16.17 -4.55
C GLU A 76 2.27 -15.05 -4.60
N PHE A 77 1.91 -13.84 -4.18
CA PHE A 77 2.89 -12.76 -4.05
C PHE A 77 3.65 -12.85 -2.72
N GLU A 78 4.97 -12.85 -2.78
CA GLU A 78 5.84 -12.64 -1.61
C GLU A 78 5.71 -11.22 -1.07
N CYS A 79 5.31 -10.26 -1.90
CA CYS A 79 5.01 -8.90 -1.46
C CYS A 79 3.86 -8.26 -2.24
N VAL A 80 2.84 -7.84 -1.50
CA VAL A 80 1.80 -6.93 -2.01
C VAL A 80 2.10 -5.54 -1.46
N CYS A 81 2.18 -4.54 -2.33
CA CYS A 81 2.36 -3.14 -1.94
C CYS A 81 1.06 -2.35 -2.13
N MET A 82 0.74 -1.52 -1.13
CA MET A 82 -0.35 -0.54 -1.18
C MET A 82 0.18 0.78 -0.63
N LEU A 83 0.76 1.61 -1.50
CA LEU A 83 1.55 2.77 -1.11
C LEU A 83 0.73 4.05 -1.27
N ASN A 84 -0.02 4.44 -0.24
CA ASN A 84 -0.99 5.55 -0.26
C ASN A 84 -2.16 5.30 -1.23
N LEU A 85 -2.66 4.06 -1.20
CA LEU A 85 -3.82 3.61 -1.99
C LEU A 85 -5.13 3.67 -1.21
N LEU A 86 -5.12 3.31 0.08
CA LEU A 86 -6.35 3.01 0.81
C LEU A 86 -7.20 4.25 1.13
N ASP A 87 -6.61 5.44 1.13
CA ASP A 87 -7.31 6.73 1.19
C ASP A 87 -7.76 7.23 -0.21
N ARG A 88 -7.41 6.52 -1.29
CA ARG A 88 -7.67 6.91 -2.69
C ARG A 88 -8.54 5.94 -3.48
N CYS A 89 -8.98 4.84 -2.86
CA CYS A 89 -9.81 3.84 -3.51
C CYS A 89 -11.23 3.79 -2.94
N ALA A 90 -12.18 3.31 -3.74
CA ALA A 90 -13.59 3.24 -3.35
C ALA A 90 -13.84 2.21 -2.23
N ALA A 91 -13.20 1.05 -2.30
CA ALA A 91 -13.46 -0.09 -1.40
C ALA A 91 -12.19 -0.57 -0.67
N PRO A 92 -11.61 0.22 0.25
CA PRO A 92 -10.34 -0.10 0.91
C PRO A 92 -10.35 -1.40 1.72
N ARG A 93 -11.48 -1.81 2.32
CA ARG A 93 -11.55 -3.11 3.03
C ARG A 93 -11.60 -4.26 2.04
N GLY A 94 -12.28 -4.08 0.90
CA GLY A 94 -12.20 -4.97 -0.25
C GLY A 94 -10.77 -5.20 -0.75
N MET A 95 -10.00 -4.11 -0.92
CA MET A 95 -8.59 -4.19 -1.31
C MET A 95 -7.76 -5.00 -0.31
N LEU A 96 -7.95 -4.77 0.99
CA LEU A 96 -7.26 -5.55 2.03
C LEU A 96 -7.60 -7.05 1.99
N ARG A 97 -8.88 -7.39 1.73
CA ARG A 97 -9.30 -8.79 1.53
C ARG A 97 -8.63 -9.43 0.31
N GLN A 98 -8.56 -8.71 -0.81
CA GLN A 98 -7.86 -9.15 -2.02
C GLN A 98 -6.36 -9.34 -1.77
N ALA A 99 -5.72 -8.40 -1.08
CA ALA A 99 -4.32 -8.53 -0.69
C ALA A 99 -4.07 -9.79 0.15
N ARG A 100 -4.91 -10.02 1.17
CA ARG A 100 -4.79 -11.23 2.00
C ARG A 100 -4.90 -12.51 1.18
N ALA A 101 -5.82 -12.56 0.23
CA ALA A 101 -6.03 -13.72 -0.64
C ALA A 101 -4.90 -13.93 -1.66
N ALA A 102 -4.25 -12.84 -2.10
CA ALA A 102 -3.20 -12.88 -3.12
C ALA A 102 -1.80 -13.15 -2.53
N LEU A 103 -1.60 -12.98 -1.22
CA LEU A 103 -0.32 -13.23 -0.57
C LEU A 103 0.01 -14.73 -0.54
N SER A 104 1.28 -15.05 -0.76
CA SER A 104 1.80 -16.38 -0.45
C SER A 104 1.78 -16.64 1.06
N PRO A 105 1.87 -17.91 1.54
CA PRO A 105 1.83 -18.23 2.98
C PRO A 105 2.87 -17.49 3.85
N HIS A 106 3.96 -17.01 3.25
CA HIS A 106 5.01 -16.25 3.92
C HIS A 106 5.18 -14.83 3.36
N GLY A 107 4.25 -14.41 2.51
CA GLY A 107 4.24 -13.10 1.90
C GLY A 107 3.96 -12.00 2.93
N VAL A 108 4.26 -10.77 2.53
CA VAL A 108 4.03 -9.57 3.34
C VAL A 108 3.23 -8.52 2.59
N LEU A 109 2.38 -7.81 3.33
CA LEU A 109 1.73 -6.59 2.87
C LEU A 109 2.58 -5.39 3.31
N LEU A 110 3.20 -4.69 2.36
CA LEU A 110 3.87 -3.41 2.57
C LEU A 110 2.87 -2.29 2.30
N LEU A 111 2.47 -1.57 3.34
CA LEU A 111 1.37 -0.62 3.28
C LEU A 111 1.84 0.75 3.75
N ALA A 112 1.50 1.79 3.00
CA ALA A 112 1.64 3.18 3.41
C ALA A 112 0.27 3.85 3.43
N LEU A 113 0.01 4.63 4.48
CA LEU A 113 -1.25 5.33 4.70
C LEU A 113 -0.97 6.69 5.33
N VAL A 114 -1.41 7.74 4.64
CA VAL A 114 -1.34 9.11 5.14
C VAL A 114 -2.32 9.29 6.31
N LEU A 115 -1.81 9.80 7.43
CA LEU A 115 -2.59 10.18 8.59
C LEU A 115 -2.47 11.69 8.85
N PRO A 116 -3.54 12.37 9.31
CA PRO A 116 -4.85 11.81 9.67
C PRO A 116 -5.67 11.34 8.46
N TYR A 117 -6.38 10.22 8.63
CA TYR A 117 -7.13 9.56 7.55
C TYR A 117 -8.26 10.44 7.01
N LYS A 118 -8.09 10.89 5.76
CA LYS A 118 -9.04 11.75 5.04
C LYS A 118 -9.22 11.21 3.62
N PRO A 119 -10.05 10.16 3.42
CA PRO A 119 -10.15 9.51 2.13
C PRO A 119 -10.78 10.43 1.09
N TYR A 120 -10.25 10.37 -0.13
CA TYR A 120 -10.69 11.11 -1.30
C TYR A 120 -10.59 10.23 -2.54
N VAL A 121 -11.71 9.98 -3.20
CA VAL A 121 -11.78 9.07 -4.36
C VAL A 121 -12.11 9.86 -5.62
N GLU A 122 -11.19 9.92 -6.57
CA GLU A 122 -11.35 10.74 -7.78
C GLU A 122 -12.54 10.31 -8.65
N VAL A 123 -12.82 9.02 -8.70
CA VAL A 123 -13.78 8.43 -9.65
C VAL A 123 -15.23 8.41 -9.15
N THR A 124 -15.48 8.76 -7.88
CA THR A 124 -16.85 8.80 -7.33
C THR A 124 -17.44 10.22 -7.41
N PRO A 125 -18.75 10.38 -7.71
CA PRO A 125 -19.36 11.70 -7.89
C PRO A 125 -19.26 12.64 -6.69
N ASP A 126 -19.23 12.09 -5.47
CA ASP A 126 -19.11 12.86 -4.23
C ASP A 126 -17.71 12.81 -3.60
N HIS A 127 -16.75 12.23 -4.34
CA HIS A 127 -15.38 11.95 -3.92
C HIS A 127 -15.21 11.13 -2.64
N LYS A 128 -16.26 10.40 -2.21
CA LYS A 128 -16.21 9.53 -1.04
C LYS A 128 -16.00 8.08 -1.43
N PRO A 129 -15.37 7.28 -0.56
CA PRO A 129 -15.29 5.85 -0.77
C PRO A 129 -16.63 5.18 -0.41
N THR A 130 -16.92 4.05 -1.05
CA THR A 130 -18.07 3.19 -0.74
C THR A 130 -17.86 2.39 0.55
N GLU A 131 -16.61 2.15 0.93
CA GLU A 131 -16.22 1.57 2.20
C GLU A 131 -15.24 2.48 2.94
N ARG A 132 -15.31 2.54 4.28
CA ARG A 132 -14.33 3.29 5.08
C ARG A 132 -13.51 2.35 5.95
N LEU A 133 -12.24 2.68 6.14
CA LEU A 133 -11.45 2.13 7.24
C LEU A 133 -12.00 2.68 8.56
N PRO A 134 -12.26 1.85 9.58
CA PRO A 134 -12.79 2.28 10.87
C PRO A 134 -11.70 2.90 11.76
N ILE A 135 -10.93 3.85 11.20
CA ILE A 135 -9.86 4.56 11.92
C ILE A 135 -10.50 5.60 12.83
N THR A 136 -10.14 5.54 14.11
CA THR A 136 -10.62 6.44 15.17
C THR A 136 -9.44 7.17 15.82
N GLY A 137 -9.73 8.29 16.48
CA GLY A 137 -8.71 9.13 17.12
C GLY A 137 -8.47 10.45 16.39
N VAL A 138 -7.90 11.40 17.12
CA VAL A 138 -7.57 12.76 16.66
C VAL A 138 -6.07 12.87 16.36
N THR A 139 -5.23 12.26 17.19
CA THR A 139 -3.77 12.31 17.02
C THR A 139 -3.28 11.25 16.04
N PHE A 140 -2.06 11.43 15.53
CA PHE A 140 -1.40 10.43 14.69
C PHE A 140 -1.32 9.09 15.43
N GLU A 141 -0.86 9.10 16.68
CA GLU A 141 -0.64 7.91 17.49
C GLU A 141 -1.95 7.15 17.78
N GLU A 142 -3.04 7.86 18.04
CA GLU A 142 -4.37 7.26 18.21
C GLU A 142 -4.86 6.59 16.93
N GLN A 143 -4.67 7.23 15.77
CA GLN A 143 -5.07 6.67 14.48
C GLN A 143 -4.21 5.49 14.03
N VAL A 144 -2.90 5.52 14.29
CA VAL A 144 -2.02 4.36 14.09
C VAL A 144 -2.52 3.18 14.94
N THR A 145 -2.83 3.44 16.21
CA THR A 145 -3.29 2.40 17.15
C THR A 145 -4.61 1.78 16.69
N SER A 146 -5.59 2.61 16.32
CA SER A 146 -6.88 2.11 15.84
C SER A 146 -6.78 1.38 14.50
N PHE A 147 -5.92 1.86 13.58
CA PHE A 147 -5.67 1.18 12.32
C PHE A 147 -5.02 -0.19 12.51
N VAL A 148 -4.01 -0.31 13.39
CA VAL A 148 -3.36 -1.60 13.67
C VAL A 148 -4.33 -2.60 14.30
N ALA A 149 -5.20 -2.16 15.22
CA ALA A 149 -6.24 -3.02 15.79
C ALA A 149 -7.21 -3.54 14.70
N PHE A 150 -7.67 -2.67 13.80
CA PHE A 150 -8.49 -3.08 12.66
C PHE A 150 -7.77 -4.06 11.72
N MET A 151 -6.48 -3.86 11.46
CA MET A 151 -5.69 -4.78 10.63
C MET A 151 -5.59 -6.18 11.26
N GLN A 152 -5.51 -6.27 12.59
CA GLN A 152 -5.56 -7.55 13.30
C GLN A 152 -6.91 -8.27 13.11
N GLU A 153 -8.03 -7.56 13.20
CA GLU A 153 -9.36 -8.11 12.90
C GLU A 153 -9.49 -8.59 11.45
N MET A 154 -8.78 -7.94 10.53
CA MET A 154 -8.67 -8.34 9.13
C MET A 154 -7.73 -9.54 8.87
N GLY A 155 -7.14 -10.12 9.92
CA GLY A 155 -6.22 -11.25 9.81
C GLY A 155 -4.82 -10.85 9.37
N PHE A 156 -4.35 -9.68 9.81
CA PHE A 156 -2.97 -9.21 9.62
C PHE A 156 -2.27 -8.93 10.95
N GLU A 157 -1.08 -9.49 11.14
CA GLU A 157 -0.18 -9.17 12.25
C GLU A 157 0.82 -8.10 11.83
N LEU A 158 0.96 -7.03 12.63
CA LEU A 158 1.99 -6.03 12.42
C LEU A 158 3.37 -6.58 12.77
N ARG A 159 4.34 -6.46 11.85
CA ARG A 159 5.70 -6.97 12.03
C ARG A 159 6.76 -5.89 12.14
N SER A 160 6.59 -4.81 11.40
CA SER A 160 7.42 -3.61 11.51
C SER A 160 6.63 -2.41 11.02
N TRP A 161 6.95 -1.23 11.54
CA TRP A 161 6.34 0.01 11.09
C TRP A 161 7.30 1.19 11.24
N SER A 162 6.96 2.30 10.59
CA SER A 162 7.68 3.56 10.67
C SER A 162 6.74 4.72 10.40
N ARG A 163 7.15 5.91 10.83
CA ARG A 163 6.55 7.19 10.47
C ARG A 163 7.53 7.90 9.54
N ALA A 164 7.07 8.24 8.34
CA ALA A 164 7.84 8.95 7.33
C ALA A 164 7.14 10.27 6.99
N PRO A 165 7.86 11.29 6.51
CA PRO A 165 7.21 12.50 6.00
C PRO A 165 6.47 12.17 4.70
N TYR A 166 5.18 12.46 4.66
CA TYR A 166 4.43 12.53 3.41
C TYR A 166 4.67 13.88 2.77
N LEU A 167 5.23 13.90 1.56
CA LEU A 167 5.44 15.12 0.77
C LEU A 167 4.81 14.94 -0.61
N CYS A 168 3.82 15.79 -0.91
CA CYS A 168 3.22 15.85 -2.24
C CYS A 168 3.23 17.28 -2.79
N GLU A 169 3.16 17.36 -4.12
CA GLU A 169 2.89 18.62 -4.81
C GLU A 169 1.58 19.19 -4.26
N GLY A 170 1.59 20.49 -4.00
CA GLY A 170 0.42 21.17 -3.49
C GLY A 170 -0.43 21.75 -4.61
N ASP A 171 -1.09 22.86 -4.33
CA ASP A 171 -2.02 23.54 -5.22
C ASP A 171 -1.66 25.02 -5.38
N PHE A 172 -2.58 25.81 -5.93
CA PHE A 172 -2.39 27.25 -6.10
C PHE A 172 -2.28 28.01 -4.77
N ALA A 173 -2.72 27.43 -3.64
CA ALA A 173 -2.64 28.05 -2.32
C ALA A 173 -1.36 27.67 -1.57
N GLN A 174 -0.81 26.47 -1.81
CA GLN A 174 0.38 25.98 -1.13
C GLN A 174 1.22 25.12 -2.06
N ALA A 175 2.53 25.39 -2.18
CA ALA A 175 3.40 24.71 -3.14
C ALA A 175 3.61 23.20 -2.86
N TYR A 176 3.56 22.80 -1.59
CA TYR A 176 3.68 21.40 -1.18
C TYR A 176 2.94 21.15 0.12
N TYR A 177 2.22 20.03 0.22
CA TYR A 177 1.66 19.57 1.48
C TYR A 177 2.65 18.66 2.20
N TRP A 178 2.69 18.78 3.52
CA TRP A 178 3.42 17.87 4.39
C TRP A 178 2.46 17.27 5.42
N LEU A 179 2.47 15.95 5.53
CA LEU A 179 1.71 15.18 6.52
C LEU A 179 2.60 14.04 7.03
N ASP A 180 2.05 13.21 7.91
CA ASP A 180 2.71 11.98 8.32
C ASP A 180 2.23 10.81 7.46
N ASP A 181 3.18 10.12 6.85
CA ASP A 181 2.95 8.82 6.24
C ASP A 181 3.24 7.73 7.27
N SER A 182 2.26 6.87 7.50
CA SER A 182 2.42 5.70 8.36
C SER A 182 2.67 4.48 7.48
N VAL A 183 3.85 3.87 7.65
CA VAL A 183 4.31 2.77 6.80
C VAL A 183 4.44 1.51 7.61
N TYR A 184 3.91 0.40 7.11
CA TYR A 184 3.76 -0.85 7.84
C TYR A 184 4.18 -2.03 6.98
N VAL A 185 4.69 -3.08 7.64
CA VAL A 185 4.81 -4.41 7.08
C VAL A 185 3.93 -5.35 7.91
N PHE A 186 2.91 -5.90 7.28
CA PHE A 186 2.00 -6.87 7.87
C PHE A 186 2.27 -8.28 7.33
N LYS A 187 2.02 -9.29 8.16
CA LYS A 187 1.95 -10.69 7.74
C LYS A 187 0.53 -11.22 7.88
N PRO A 188 0.06 -12.07 6.96
CA PRO A 188 -1.23 -12.73 7.12
C PRO A 188 -1.18 -13.67 8.33
N ILE A 189 -2.26 -13.66 9.12
CA ILE A 189 -2.50 -14.63 10.19
C ILE A 189 -3.83 -15.32 9.98
N ASP A 190 -3.96 -16.50 10.58
CA ASP A 190 -5.25 -17.19 10.66
C ASP A 190 -6.18 -16.39 11.57
N ILE A 191 -7.37 -16.09 11.05
CA ILE A 191 -8.43 -15.49 11.85
C ILE A 191 -8.97 -16.63 12.70
N LYS A 192 -8.73 -16.59 14.02
CA LYS A 192 -9.38 -17.51 14.95
C LYS A 192 -10.88 -17.20 14.89
N THR A 193 -11.65 -18.11 14.28
CA THR A 193 -13.12 -18.15 14.36
C THR A 193 -13.61 -18.28 15.78
#